data_AF-A0A382C2A6-F1
#
_entry.id   AF-A0A382C2A6-F1
#
_cell.length_a   1.000
_cell.length_b   1.000
_cell.length_c   1.000
_cell.angle_alpha   90.00
_cell.angle_beta   90.00
_cell.angle_gamma   90.00
#
_symmetry.space_group_name_H-M   'P 1'
#
loop_
_entity.id
_entity.type
_entity.pdbx_description
1 polymer ?
#
loop_
_entity_poly.entity_id
_entity_poly.type
_entity_poly.pdbx_seq_one_letter_code
_entity_poly.pdbx_strand_id
1 'polypeptide(L)'
;MSIIGFQTRDGKDKSPAWIINKMGRQVNKGILLVDDIYDTGTTMRSILKFINKENVHPVCLFGRPNNEDVQFLHLNEGKWVVFPWEV
;
A
#
# COMPACT_ATOMS: atom_id res chain seq x y z
N MET A 1 -5.89 -7.05 -11.89
CA MET A 1 -5.87 -6.47 -10.54
C MET A 1 -5.72 -7.59 -9.53
N SER A 2 -4.72 -7.48 -8.66
CA SER A 2 -4.57 -8.32 -7.46
C SER A 2 -4.87 -7.44 -6.25
N ILE A 3 -5.33 -8.04 -5.17
CA ILE A 3 -5.72 -7.35 -3.93
C ILE A 3 -4.99 -8.01 -2.77
N ILE A 4 -4.33 -7.19 -1.95
CA ILE A 4 -3.71 -7.61 -0.69
C ILE A 4 -4.56 -7.01 0.44
N GLY A 5 -4.97 -7.86 1.38
CA GLY A 5 -5.59 -7.44 2.63
C GLY A 5 -4.53 -7.33 3.71
N PHE A 6 -4.49 -6.18 4.39
CA PHE A 6 -3.66 -5.98 5.56
C PHE A 6 -4.20 -4.83 6.41
N GLN A 7 -4.32 -5.05 7.72
CA GLN A 7 -4.59 -4.01 8.69
C GLN A 7 -3.79 -4.27 9.96
N THR A 8 -3.55 -3.22 10.74
CA THR A 8 -2.79 -3.31 12.00
C THR A 8 -3.61 -2.87 13.21
N ARG A 9 -4.84 -2.40 13.01
CA ARG A 9 -5.58 -1.62 14.03
C ARG A 9 -6.28 -2.48 15.07
N ASP A 10 -6.84 -3.63 14.67
CA ASP A 10 -7.56 -4.53 15.59
C ASP A 10 -6.66 -5.59 16.24
N GLY A 11 -5.38 -5.64 15.88
CA GLY A 11 -4.38 -6.60 16.38
C GLY A 11 -4.60 -8.05 15.93
N LYS A 12 -5.58 -8.33 15.06
CA LYS A 12 -5.89 -9.69 14.59
C LYS A 12 -5.03 -10.09 13.39
N ASP A 13 -4.76 -9.15 12.49
CA ASP A 13 -3.94 -9.41 11.32
C ASP A 13 -2.46 -9.15 11.63
N LYS A 14 -1.65 -10.21 11.54
CA LYS A 14 -0.20 -10.16 11.83
C LYS A 14 0.65 -10.03 10.58
N SER A 15 0.09 -10.31 9.41
CA SER A 15 0.82 -10.30 8.14
C SER A 15 -0.10 -10.03 6.96
N PRO A 16 0.38 -9.38 5.88
CA PRO A 16 -0.39 -9.22 4.66
C PRO A 16 -0.78 -10.56 4.03
N ALA A 17 -1.95 -10.60 3.38
CA ALA A 17 -2.43 -11.78 2.69
C ALA A 17 -3.08 -11.42 1.35
N TRP A 18 -2.94 -12.30 0.34
CA TRP A 18 -3.65 -12.13 -0.92
C TRP A 18 -5.15 -12.40 -0.72
N ILE A 19 -6.00 -11.38 -0.95
CA ILE A 19 -7.45 -11.57 -1.08
C ILE A 19 -7.75 -12.06 -2.49
N ILE A 20 -7.11 -11.46 -3.50
CA ILE A 20 -7.19 -11.88 -4.90
C ILE A 20 -5.78 -11.87 -5.48
N ASN A 21 -5.25 -13.05 -5.86
CA ASN A 21 -3.96 -13.13 -6.54
C ASN A 21 -4.13 -13.47 -8.02
N LYS A 22 -4.02 -12.45 -8.88
CA LYS A 22 -3.99 -12.57 -10.34
C LYS A 22 -2.61 -12.25 -10.93
N MET A 23 -1.56 -12.19 -10.11
CA MET A 23 -0.22 -11.83 -10.59
C MET A 23 0.40 -12.90 -11.51
N GLY A 24 -0.04 -14.17 -11.41
CA GLY A 24 0.45 -15.27 -12.24
C GLY A 24 1.98 -15.43 -12.21
N ARG A 25 2.54 -16.22 -13.15
CA ARG A 25 3.99 -16.26 -13.45
C ARG A 25 4.43 -15.07 -14.31
N GLN A 26 3.91 -13.86 -14.06
CA GLN A 26 4.36 -12.68 -14.80
C GLN A 26 5.70 -12.21 -14.21
N VAL A 27 6.76 -12.86 -14.70
CA VAL A 27 8.15 -12.47 -14.48
C VAL A 27 8.39 -11.19 -15.30
N ASN A 28 9.01 -10.17 -14.68
CA ASN A 28 9.47 -8.92 -15.31
C ASN A 28 8.44 -7.83 -15.68
N LYS A 29 7.18 -7.89 -15.24
CA LYS A 29 6.30 -6.71 -15.32
C LYS A 29 6.38 -5.85 -14.06
N GLY A 30 6.48 -4.53 -14.25
CA GLY A 30 6.39 -3.57 -13.16
C GLY A 30 5.03 -3.62 -12.48
N ILE A 31 5.03 -3.52 -11.16
CA ILE A 31 3.83 -3.52 -10.32
C ILE A 31 3.60 -2.09 -9.86
N LEU A 32 2.44 -1.53 -10.20
CA LEU A 32 1.95 -0.32 -9.55
C LEU A 32 1.18 -0.76 -8.30
N LEU A 33 1.70 -0.40 -7.13
CA LEU A 33 1.03 -0.63 -5.85
C LEU A 33 0.27 0.64 -5.49
N VAL A 34 -1.05 0.54 -5.35
CA VAL A 34 -1.92 1.69 -5.11
C VAL A 34 -2.55 1.56 -3.73
N ASP A 35 -2.50 2.64 -2.96
CA ASP A 35 -3.21 2.80 -1.68
C ASP A 35 -3.84 4.19 -1.62
N ASP A 36 -4.76 4.43 -0.69
CA ASP A 36 -5.42 5.74 -0.58
C ASP A 36 -4.57 6.77 0.17
N ILE A 37 -3.88 6.35 1.24
CA ILE A 37 -3.12 7.24 2.10
C ILE A 37 -1.80 6.62 2.60
N TYR A 38 -0.72 7.37 2.43
CA TYR A 38 0.52 7.14 3.17
C TYR A 38 0.51 7.98 4.46
N ASP A 39 0.37 7.32 5.61
CA ASP A 39 0.56 7.95 6.92
C ASP A 39 1.91 7.57 7.53
N THR A 40 1.98 6.55 8.39
CA THR A 40 3.24 6.14 9.07
C THR A 40 4.16 5.27 8.22
N GLY A 41 3.66 4.80 7.07
CA GLY A 41 4.33 3.84 6.20
C GLY A 41 4.35 2.39 6.70
N THR A 42 3.78 2.09 7.86
CA THR A 42 3.79 0.72 8.43
C THR A 42 3.12 -0.29 7.51
N THR A 43 1.95 0.06 6.97
CA THR A 43 1.25 -0.72 5.95
C THR A 43 2.14 -0.93 4.74
N MET A 44 2.61 0.15 4.11
CA MET A 44 3.39 0.10 2.88
C MET A 44 4.67 -0.73 3.04
N ARG A 45 5.46 -0.53 4.10
CA ARG A 45 6.66 -1.33 4.39
C ARG A 45 6.34 -2.83 4.50
N SER A 46 5.22 -3.17 5.12
CA SER A 46 4.81 -4.57 5.30
C SER A 46 4.41 -5.20 3.97
N ILE A 47 3.70 -4.44 3.12
CA ILE A 47 3.28 -4.86 1.79
C ILE A 47 4.46 -5.00 0.83
N LEU A 48 5.38 -4.05 0.80
CA LEU A 48 6.58 -4.11 -0.05
C LEU A 48 7.43 -5.34 0.29
N LYS A 49 7.63 -5.63 1.59
CA LYS A 49 8.29 -6.84 2.05
C LYS A 49 7.54 -8.11 1.66
N PHE A 50 6.21 -8.10 1.69
CA PHE A 50 5.38 -9.24 1.32
C PHE A 50 5.41 -9.54 -0.19
N ILE A 51 5.37 -8.50 -1.03
CA ILE A 51 5.46 -8.64 -2.49
C ILE A 51 6.85 -9.16 -2.89
N ASN A 52 7.91 -8.71 -2.19
CA ASN A 52 9.29 -9.14 -2.38
C ASN A 52 9.74 -9.15 -3.85
N LYS A 53 9.53 -8.04 -4.55
CA LYS A 53 9.94 -7.83 -5.95
C LYS A 53 10.62 -6.48 -6.10
N GLU A 54 11.63 -6.41 -6.96
CA GLU A 54 12.43 -5.21 -7.19
C GLU A 54 11.71 -4.14 -8.04
N ASN A 55 10.69 -4.53 -8.82
CA ASN A 55 9.99 -3.62 -9.73
C ASN A 55 8.57 -3.28 -9.22
N VAL A 56 8.51 -2.67 -8.03
CA VAL A 56 7.26 -2.20 -7.41
C VAL A 56 7.33 -0.69 -7.25
N HIS A 57 6.31 0.00 -7.75
CA HIS A 57 6.16 1.45 -7.72
C HIS A 57 4.95 1.78 -6.83
N PRO A 58 5.17 2.13 -5.55
CA PRO A 58 4.09 2.49 -4.64
C PRO A 58 3.60 3.92 -4.88
N VAL A 59 2.28 4.09 -4.94
CA VAL A 59 1.63 5.39 -5.08
C VAL A 59 0.41 5.49 -4.15
N CYS A 60 0.27 6.64 -3.52
CA CYS A 60 -0.90 6.99 -2.70
C CYS A 60 -1.61 8.24 -3.24
N LEU A 61 -2.92 8.34 -3.00
CA LEU A 61 -3.65 9.58 -3.32
C LEU A 61 -3.20 10.71 -2.39
N PHE A 62 -3.17 10.45 -1.08
CA PHE A 62 -2.65 11.36 -0.07
C PHE A 62 -1.37 10.81 0.56
N GLY A 63 -0.44 11.69 0.91
CA GLY A 63 0.80 11.25 1.55
C GLY A 63 1.65 12.39 2.05
N ARG A 64 2.84 12.03 2.53
CA ARG A 64 3.84 12.96 3.05
C ARG A 64 5.24 12.51 2.63
N PRO A 65 6.25 13.40 2.69
CA PRO A 65 7.64 13.01 2.49
C PRO A 65 7.99 11.77 3.31
N ASN A 66 8.59 10.78 2.66
CA ASN A 66 8.83 9.46 3.22
C ASN A 66 10.15 8.88 2.71
N ASN A 67 10.63 7.84 3.37
CA ASN A 67 11.92 7.20 3.06
C ASN A 67 11.74 5.92 2.21
N GLU A 68 10.50 5.55 1.91
CA GLU A 68 10.14 4.33 1.18
C GLU A 68 9.90 4.58 -0.32
N ASP A 69 10.23 5.79 -0.81
CA ASP A 69 10.01 6.23 -2.20
C ASP A 69 8.54 6.07 -2.66
N VAL A 70 7.60 6.27 -1.73
CA VAL A 70 6.17 6.25 -2.02
C VAL A 70 5.77 7.57 -2.63
N GLN A 71 5.34 7.52 -3.89
CA GLN A 71 4.81 8.67 -4.58
C GLN A 71 3.44 9.05 -4.01
N PHE A 72 3.14 10.34 -3.92
CA PHE A 72 1.82 10.80 -3.49
C PHE A 72 1.34 11.98 -4.33
N LEU A 73 0.02 12.05 -4.57
CA LEU A 73 -0.57 13.08 -5.42
C LEU A 73 -0.91 14.36 -4.65
N HIS A 74 -1.28 14.22 -3.38
CA HIS A 74 -1.65 15.32 -2.51
C HIS A 74 -0.91 15.26 -1.18
N LEU A 75 -0.30 16.38 -0.79
CA LEU A 75 0.34 16.51 0.52
C LEU A 75 -0.71 16.45 1.63
N ASN A 76 -0.49 15.57 2.60
CA ASN A 76 -1.24 15.48 3.85
C ASN A 76 -0.29 15.64 5.05
N GLU A 77 -0.41 16.78 5.74
CA GLU A 77 0.40 17.11 6.92
C GLU A 77 -0.22 16.55 8.22
N GLY A 78 -0.63 15.29 8.20
CA GLY A 78 -1.20 14.59 9.36
C GLY A 78 -2.64 14.96 9.70
N LYS A 79 -3.38 15.54 8.75
CA LYS A 79 -4.82 15.75 8.92
C LYS A 79 -5.55 14.42 8.78
N TRP A 80 -6.59 14.25 9.59
CA TRP A 80 -7.50 13.12 9.44
C TRP A 80 -8.27 13.26 8.13
N VAL A 81 -8.27 12.19 7.33
CA VAL A 81 -9.01 12.11 6.07
C VAL A 81 -10.11 11.08 6.28
N VAL A 82 -11.34 11.43 5.88
CA VAL A 82 -12.46 10.48 5.81
C VAL A 82 -12.74 10.25 4.33
N PHE A 83 -12.52 9.03 3.87
CA PHE A 83 -12.77 8.69 2.48
C PHE A 83 -14.24 8.29 2.25
N PRO A 84 -14.77 8.48 1.02
CA PRO A 84 -16.17 8.14 0.73
C PRO A 84 -16.55 6.67 0.95
N TRP A 85 -15.59 5.74 0.94
CA TRP A 85 -15.81 4.30 1.15
C TRP A 85 -15.70 3.85 2.61
N GLU A 86 -15.38 4.75 3.53
CA GLU A 86 -15.34 4.47 4.97
C GLU A 86 -16.68 4.77 5.68
N VAL A 87 -17.67 5.24 4.91
CA VAL A 87 -19.00 5.69 5.38
C VAL A 87 -20.08 4.67 5.05
#